data_AF-A0A2T5HY38-F1
#
_entry.id   AF-A0A2T5HY38-F1
#
_cell.length_a   1.000
_cell.length_b   1.000
_cell.length_c   1.000
_cell.angle_alpha   90.00
_cell.angle_beta   90.00
_cell.angle_gamma   90.00
#
_symmetry.space_group_name_H-M   'P 1'
#
loop_
_entity.id
_entity.type
_entity.pdbx_description
1 polymer ?
#
loop_
_entity_poly.entity_id
_entity_poly.type
_entity_poly.pdbx_seq_one_letter_code
_entity_poly.pdbx_strand_id
1 'polypeptide(L)'
;MAEFSRLYNIYWNIRFQRNKNLKRKYYRYAADEKKHPIASGVDPEELRLICRTLAKQHCEHAERRLKTYRLKVTQDPISSCNCGDGNC
;
A
#
# COMPACT_ATOMS: atom_id res chain seq x y z
N MET A 1 2.91 0.49 13.90
CA MET A 1 2.30 0.20 12.58
C MET A 1 1.00 1.00 12.39
N ALA A 2 1.04 2.33 12.55
CA ALA A 2 -0.15 3.20 12.43
C ALA A 2 -0.31 3.81 11.02
N GLU A 3 0.76 3.83 10.23
CA GLU A 3 0.84 4.41 8.88
C GLU A 3 -0.30 4.01 7.94
N PHE A 4 -0.78 2.77 8.03
CA PHE A 4 -1.80 2.24 7.11
C PHE A 4 -3.16 2.02 7.75
N SER A 5 -3.37 2.34 9.04
CA SER A 5 -4.58 1.96 9.77
C SER A 5 -5.87 2.44 9.10
N ARG A 6 -5.86 3.64 8.49
CA ARG A 6 -6.99 4.16 7.72
C ARG A 6 -7.25 3.35 6.44
N LEU A 7 -6.18 2.95 5.74
CA LEU A 7 -6.24 2.07 4.57
C LEU A 7 -6.83 0.70 4.92
N TYR A 8 -6.39 0.09 6.02
CA TYR A 8 -6.93 -1.18 6.54
C TYR A 8 -8.44 -1.07 6.78
N ASN A 9 -8.89 0.00 7.44
CA ASN A 9 -10.30 0.23 7.72
C ASN A 9 -11.14 0.43 6.44
N ILE A 10 -10.62 1.15 5.45
CA ILE A 10 -11.30 1.32 4.16
C ILE A 10 -11.46 -0.03 3.46
N TYR A 11 -10.38 -0.83 3.41
CA TYR A 11 -10.43 -2.16 2.77
C TYR A 11 -11.30 -3.14 3.54
N TRP A 12 -11.37 -3.05 4.86
CA TRP A 12 -12.33 -3.80 5.65
C TRP A 12 -13.76 -3.46 5.20
N ASN A 13 -14.12 -2.18 5.11
CA ASN A 13 -15.43 -1.74 4.64
C ASN A 13 -15.73 -2.23 3.21
N ILE A 14 -14.74 -2.25 2.33
CA ILE A 14 -14.88 -2.80 0.97
C ILE A 14 -15.26 -4.29 1.01
N ARG A 15 -14.65 -5.09 1.90
CA ARG A 15 -14.95 -6.53 1.99
C ARG A 15 -16.37 -6.81 2.47
N PHE A 16 -16.82 -6.09 3.50
CA PHE A 16 -18.13 -6.32 4.10
C PHE A 16 -19.29 -5.67 3.31
N GLN A 17 -18.99 -4.80 2.35
CA GLN A 17 -20.01 -4.11 1.59
C GLN A 17 -20.52 -4.93 0.39
N ARG A 18 -21.84 -5.18 0.35
CA ARG A 18 -22.53 -5.79 -0.81
C ARG A 18 -22.96 -4.76 -1.84
N ASN A 19 -23.28 -3.53 -1.42
CA ASN A 19 -23.73 -2.47 -2.33
C ASN A 19 -22.58 -1.98 -3.22
N LYS A 20 -22.76 -2.11 -4.55
CA LYS A 20 -21.78 -1.72 -5.57
C LYS A 20 -21.42 -0.23 -5.52
N ASN A 21 -22.38 0.65 -5.24
CA ASN A 21 -22.15 2.09 -5.19
C ASN A 21 -21.31 2.47 -3.95
N LEU A 22 -21.60 1.86 -2.81
CA LEU A 22 -20.81 2.07 -1.59
C LEU A 22 -19.41 1.47 -1.73
N LYS A 23 -19.26 0.30 -2.39
CA LYS A 23 -17.94 -0.23 -2.76
C LYS A 23 -17.13 0.76 -3.60
N ARG A 24 -17.72 1.35 -4.63
CA ARG A 24 -17.05 2.37 -5.46
C ARG A 24 -16.65 3.59 -4.64
N LYS A 25 -17.51 4.05 -3.73
CA LYS A 25 -17.21 5.14 -2.80
C LYS A 25 -15.97 4.82 -1.95
N TYR A 26 -15.90 3.63 -1.36
CA TYR A 26 -14.73 3.23 -0.58
C TYR A 26 -13.46 3.05 -1.42
N TYR A 27 -13.57 2.54 -2.65
CA TYR A 27 -12.41 2.48 -3.55
C TYR A 27 -11.88 3.88 -3.93
N ARG A 28 -12.75 4.89 -4.05
CA ARG A 28 -12.32 6.28 -4.23
C ARG A 28 -11.57 6.79 -3.00
N TYR A 29 -12.11 6.56 -1.80
CA TYR A 29 -11.41 6.91 -0.56
C TYR A 29 -10.06 6.19 -0.43
N ALA A 30 -9.98 4.91 -0.80
CA ALA A 30 -8.71 4.20 -0.82
C ALA A 30 -7.72 4.82 -1.81
N ALA A 31 -8.17 5.34 -2.96
CA ALA A 31 -7.30 5.96 -3.95
C ALA A 31 -6.73 7.30 -3.46
N ASP A 32 -7.55 8.11 -2.78
CA ASP A 32 -7.08 9.34 -2.16
C ASP A 32 -6.10 9.04 -1.03
N GLU A 33 -6.40 8.03 -0.21
CA GLU A 33 -5.57 7.73 0.94
C GLU A 33 -4.21 7.11 0.58
N LYS A 34 -4.10 6.46 -0.58
CA LYS A 34 -2.82 5.99 -1.13
C LYS A 34 -1.86 7.12 -1.48
N LYS A 35 -2.35 8.34 -1.74
CA LYS A 35 -1.49 9.48 -2.08
C LYS A 35 -0.65 9.92 -0.87
N HIS A 36 -1.18 9.77 0.34
CA HIS A 36 -0.48 10.16 1.57
C HIS A 36 0.80 9.35 1.82
N PRO A 37 0.78 7.99 1.84
CA PRO A 37 1.99 7.20 1.98
C PRO A 37 3.03 7.49 0.89
N ILE A 38 2.60 7.64 -0.36
CA ILE A 38 3.50 7.93 -1.48
C ILE A 38 4.20 9.28 -1.26
N ALA A 39 3.46 10.30 -0.81
CA ALA A 39 4.04 11.60 -0.48
C ALA A 39 4.99 11.54 0.73
N SER A 40 4.73 10.65 1.68
CA SER A 40 5.61 10.38 2.83
C SER A 40 6.87 9.57 2.47
N GLY A 41 7.05 9.18 1.21
CA GLY A 41 8.21 8.41 0.76
C GLY A 41 8.06 6.89 0.85
N VAL A 42 6.84 6.37 1.06
CA VAL A 42 6.57 4.94 0.97
C VAL A 42 6.70 4.49 -0.48
N ASP A 43 7.41 3.39 -0.69
CA ASP A 43 7.58 2.79 -2.00
C ASP A 43 6.22 2.40 -2.64
N PRO A 44 5.93 2.85 -3.88
CA PRO A 44 4.68 2.54 -4.57
C PRO A 44 4.42 1.03 -4.75
N GLU A 45 5.46 0.22 -4.94
CA GLU A 45 5.28 -1.24 -5.08
C GLU A 45 4.95 -1.91 -3.75
N GLU A 46 5.57 -1.50 -2.64
CA GLU A 46 5.15 -1.97 -1.32
C GLU A 46 3.67 -1.65 -1.07
N LEU A 47 3.26 -0.41 -1.34
CA LEU A 47 1.88 0.02 -1.17
C LEU A 47 0.92 -0.79 -2.06
N ARG A 48 1.31 -1.08 -3.30
CA ARG A 48 0.51 -1.91 -4.22
C ARG A 48 0.35 -3.33 -3.69
N LEU A 49 1.42 -3.93 -3.17
CA LEU A 49 1.38 -5.27 -2.58
C LEU A 49 0.49 -5.31 -1.33
N ILE A 50 0.59 -4.32 -0.45
CA ILE A 50 -0.30 -4.16 0.71
C ILE A 50 -1.76 -4.04 0.25
N CYS A 51 -2.06 -3.15 -0.69
CA CYS A 51 -3.42 -2.99 -1.20
C CYS A 51 -4.00 -4.30 -1.75
N ARG A 52 -3.17 -5.14 -2.36
CA ARG A 52 -3.57 -6.43 -2.92
C ARG A 52 -3.84 -7.48 -1.84
N THR A 53 -3.04 -7.55 -0.78
CA THR A 53 -3.35 -8.39 0.39
C THR A 53 -4.61 -7.90 1.11
N LEU A 54 -4.86 -6.60 1.10
CA LEU A 54 -6.06 -6.03 1.72
C LEU A 54 -7.35 -6.24 0.92
N ALA A 55 -7.27 -6.29 -0.42
CA ALA A 55 -8.44 -6.47 -1.27
C ALA A 55 -9.11 -7.85 -1.09
N LYS A 56 -8.30 -8.91 -0.89
CA LYS A 56 -8.77 -10.28 -0.77
C LYS A 56 -8.26 -10.90 0.51
N GLN A 57 -9.18 -11.32 1.37
CA GLN A 57 -8.85 -12.03 2.60
C GLN A 57 -8.16 -13.37 2.27
N HIS A 58 -7.09 -13.71 2.99
CA HIS A 58 -6.32 -14.96 2.85
C HIS A 58 -5.77 -15.20 1.44
N CYS A 59 -5.27 -14.16 0.78
CA CYS A 59 -4.58 -14.34 -0.49
C CYS A 59 -3.10 -14.69 -0.23
N GLU A 60 -2.82 -15.98 0.03
CA GLU A 60 -1.48 -16.48 0.34
C GLU A 60 -0.42 -16.04 -0.68
N HIS A 61 -0.79 -16.01 -1.97
CA HIS A 61 0.12 -15.55 -3.02
C HIS A 61 0.52 -14.08 -2.86
N ALA A 62 -0.45 -13.21 -2.51
CA ALA A 62 -0.19 -11.80 -2.28
C ALA A 62 0.63 -11.59 -1.00
N GLU A 63 0.31 -12.35 0.06
CA GLU A 63 1.03 -12.30 1.33
C GLU A 63 2.48 -12.76 1.17
N ARG A 64 2.70 -13.88 0.45
CA ARG A 64 4.03 -14.39 0.12
C ARG A 64 4.83 -13.35 -0.67
N ARG A 65 4.24 -12.74 -1.70
CA ARG A 65 4.89 -11.67 -2.47
C ARG A 65 5.27 -10.47 -1.61
N LEU A 66 4.39 -10.01 -0.72
CA LEU A 66 4.69 -8.89 0.18
C LEU A 66 5.85 -9.25 1.13
N LYS A 67 5.84 -10.46 1.68
CA LYS A 67 6.92 -10.94 2.56
C LYS A 67 8.25 -11.01 1.81
N THR A 68 8.27 -11.60 0.61
CA THR A 68 9.47 -11.66 -0.24
C THR A 68 9.98 -10.27 -0.62
N TYR A 69 9.08 -9.34 -0.93
CA TYR A 69 9.45 -7.96 -1.25
C TYR A 69 10.16 -7.29 -0.07
N ARG A 70 9.56 -7.36 1.12
CA ARG A 70 10.15 -6.82 2.35
C ARG A 70 11.51 -7.43 2.67
N LEU A 71 11.65 -8.75 2.54
CA LEU A 71 12.93 -9.43 2.74
C LEU A 71 14.01 -8.93 1.78
N LYS A 72 13.67 -8.71 0.51
CA LYS A 72 14.59 -8.14 -0.48
C LYS A 72 15.01 -6.71 -0.11
N VAL A 73 14.04 -5.85 0.21
CA VAL A 73 14.32 -4.46 0.63
C VAL A 73 15.17 -4.40 1.91
N THR A 74 15.05 -5.37 2.81
CA THR A 74 15.89 -5.45 4.02
C THR A 74 17.28 -6.03 3.74
N GLN A 75 17.42 -6.96 2.79
CA GLN A 75 18.70 -7.60 2.45
C GLN A 75 19.57 -6.73 1.55
N ASP A 76 18.96 -5.97 0.66
CA ASP A 76 19.61 -4.94 -0.12
C ASP A 76 19.27 -3.60 0.55
N PRO A 77 20.06 -3.10 1.52
CA PRO A 77 19.91 -1.71 1.92
C PRO A 77 20.17 -0.90 0.66
N ILE A 78 19.10 -0.39 0.06
CA ILE A 78 19.18 0.52 -1.08
C ILE A 78 20.09 1.63 -0.58
N SER A 79 21.32 1.64 -1.12
CA SER A 79 22.25 2.74 -1.01
C SER A 79 21.44 4.00 -1.21
N SER A 80 21.38 4.83 -0.17
CA SER A 80 20.75 6.14 -0.18
C SER A 80 21.14 6.86 -1.46
N CYS A 81 20.23 6.93 -2.42
CA CYS A 81 20.37 7.87 -3.51
C CYS A 81 20.19 9.26 -2.90
N ASN A 82 21.32 9.86 -2.53
CA ASN A 82 21.44 11.30 -2.37
C ASN A 82 20.99 11.93 -3.69
N CYS A 83 19.75 12.41 -3.73
CA CYS A 83 19.37 13.43 -4.70
C CYS A 83 20.03 14.72 -4.23
N GLY A 84 21.34 14.84 -4.49
CA GLY A 84 22.10 16.06 -4.30
C GLY A 84 21.55 17.14 -5.21
N ASP A 85 21.17 18.25 -4.58
CA ASP A 85 21.22 19.63 -5.02
C ASP A 85 21.07 19.92 -6.52
N GLY A 86 19.97 20.60 -6.84
CA GLY A 86 19.86 21.32 -8.10
C GLY A 86 20.96 22.38 -8.23
N ASN A 87 21.69 22.33 -9.34
CA ASN A 87 22.12 23.51 -10.07
C ASN A 87 22.60 23.10 -11.47
N CYS A 88 21.95 23.61 -12.52
CA CYS A 88 22.41 23.96 -13.87
C CYS A 88 21.21 24.07 -14.81
#